data_AF-A0A965LD06-F1
#
_entry.id   AF-A0A965LD06-F1
#
_cell.length_a   1.000
_cell.length_b   1.000
_cell.length_c   1.000
_cell.angle_alpha   90.00
_cell.angle_beta   90.00
_cell.angle_gamma   90.00
#
_symmetry.space_group_name_H-M   'P 1'
#
loop_
_entity.id
_entity.type
_entity.pdbx_description
1 polymer ?
#
loop_
_entity_poly.entity_id
_entity_poly.type
_entity_poly.pdbx_seq_one_letter_code
_entity_poly.pdbx_strand_id
1 'polypeptide(L)'
;MKSLSCAIILLGTVALSGCHLLSDERRQAEVDKAMEDDNQERQTRLKAEGKLNSEESKALAHKLGWTQSDARGLPPPLTTEELEKKVKASE
;
A
#
# COMPACT_ATOMS: atom_id res chain seq x y z
N MET A 1 -14.98 52.92 1.28
CA MET A 1 -15.09 51.98 2.42
C MET A 1 -15.38 50.53 2.00
N LYS A 2 -16.26 50.27 1.03
CA LYS A 2 -16.60 48.89 0.58
C LYS A 2 -15.42 48.07 -0.01
N SER A 3 -14.47 48.71 -0.72
CA SER A 3 -13.33 47.96 -1.32
C SER A 3 -12.25 47.56 -0.31
N LEU A 4 -12.03 48.36 0.73
CA LEU A 4 -11.08 48.07 1.81
C LEU A 4 -11.53 46.88 2.65
N SER A 5 -12.82 46.79 2.99
CA SER A 5 -13.37 45.64 3.70
C SER A 5 -13.25 44.35 2.90
N CYS A 6 -13.45 44.41 1.58
CA CYS A 6 -13.32 43.25 0.71
C CYS A 6 -11.86 42.77 0.60
N ALA A 7 -10.91 43.70 0.50
CA ALA A 7 -9.48 43.39 0.46
C ALA A 7 -9.00 42.72 1.76
N ILE A 8 -9.46 43.20 2.92
CA ILE A 8 -9.10 42.63 4.23
C ILE A 8 -9.68 41.21 4.40
N ILE A 9 -10.92 40.99 3.97
CA ILE A 9 -11.55 39.66 4.05
C ILE A 9 -10.81 38.66 3.15
N LEU A 10 -10.49 39.05 1.91
CA LEU A 10 -9.74 38.19 0.98
C LEU A 10 -8.35 37.84 1.53
N LEU A 11 -7.61 38.83 2.05
CA LEU A 11 -6.30 38.58 2.66
C LEU A 11 -6.39 37.61 3.85
N GLY A 12 -7.40 37.79 4.71
CA GLY A 12 -7.64 36.91 5.85
C GLY A 12 -7.92 35.47 5.44
N THR A 13 -8.74 35.26 4.41
CA THR A 13 -9.05 33.90 3.91
C THR A 13 -7.83 33.21 3.29
N VAL A 14 -6.98 33.95 2.57
CA VAL A 14 -5.74 33.42 1.97
C VAL A 14 -4.70 33.10 3.04
N ALA A 15 -4.58 33.92 4.07
CA ALA A 15 -3.68 33.66 5.19
C ALA A 15 -4.11 32.42 5.98
N LEU A 16 -5.41 32.27 6.27
CA LEU A 16 -5.94 31.13 7.02
C LEU A 16 -5.85 29.82 6.23
N SER A 17 -6.11 29.83 4.92
CA SER A 17 -5.96 28.63 4.09
C SER A 17 -4.50 28.25 3.87
N GLY A 18 -3.59 29.23 3.75
CA GLY A 18 -2.15 29.00 3.66
C GLY A 18 -1.56 28.30 4.91
N CYS A 19 -2.06 28.62 6.10
CA CYS A 19 -1.62 27.95 7.34
C CYS A 19 -2.04 26.48 7.42
N HIS A 20 -3.24 26.12 6.94
CA HIS A 20 -3.72 24.75 6.96
C HIS A 20 -2.96 23.87 5.96
N LEU A 21 -2.70 24.38 4.75
CA LEU A 21 -1.94 23.65 3.72
C LEU A 21 -0.51 23.35 4.16
N LEU A 22 0.18 24.33 4.76
CA LEU A 22 1.55 24.14 5.23
C LEU A 22 1.63 23.12 6.38
N SER A 23 0.60 23.09 7.23
CA SER A 23 0.51 22.14 8.35
C SER A 23 0.23 20.72 7.87
N ASP A 24 -0.60 20.58 6.84
CA ASP A 24 -0.94 19.28 6.25
C ASP A 24 0.25 18.69 5.47
N GLU A 25 0.98 19.52 4.72
CA GLU A 25 2.18 19.11 4.00
C GLU A 25 3.29 18.62 4.96
N ARG A 26 3.48 19.31 6.09
CA ARG A 26 4.43 18.87 7.13
C ARG A 26 4.02 17.54 7.75
N ARG A 27 2.73 17.39 8.07
CA ARG A 27 2.19 16.15 8.61
C ARG A 27 2.36 14.98 7.62
N GLN A 28 2.13 15.24 6.33
CA GLN A 28 2.35 14.24 5.29
C GLN A 28 3.83 13.85 5.18
N ALA A 29 4.74 14.83 5.22
CA ALA A 29 6.18 14.57 5.20
C ALA A 29 6.65 13.74 6.42
N GLU A 30 6.06 13.93 7.59
CA GLU A 30 6.33 13.11 8.78
C GLU A 30 5.84 11.66 8.61
N VAL A 31 4.66 11.47 8.03
CA VAL A 31 4.12 10.14 7.72
C VAL A 31 4.98 9.42 6.69
N ASP A 32 5.35 10.11 5.61
CA ASP A 32 6.20 9.54 4.56
C ASP A 32 7.57 9.14 5.10
N LYS A 33 8.13 9.94 6.02
CA LYS A 33 9.38 9.60 6.71
C LYS A 33 9.24 8.35 7.58
N ALA A 34 8.17 8.26 8.37
CA ALA A 34 7.92 7.09 9.21
C ALA A 34 7.72 5.80 8.38
N MET A 35 7.06 5.92 7.22
CA MET A 35 6.92 4.79 6.29
C MET A 35 8.26 4.38 5.67
N GLU A 36 9.11 5.34 5.30
CA GLU A 36 10.43 5.03 4.75
C GLU A 36 11.35 4.37 5.78
N ASP A 37 11.32 4.83 7.04
CA ASP A 37 12.09 4.22 8.13
C ASP A 37 11.67 2.75 8.38
N ASP A 38 10.36 2.46 8.42
CA ASP A 38 9.84 1.10 8.54
C ASP A 38 10.19 0.23 7.32
N ASN A 39 10.15 0.80 6.11
CA ASN A 39 10.58 0.09 4.89
C ASN A 39 12.07 -0.26 4.95
N GLN A 40 12.93 0.65 5.42
CA GLN A 40 14.36 0.39 5.59
C GLN A 40 14.63 -0.69 6.64
N GLU A 41 13.89 -0.68 7.76
CA GLU A 41 13.99 -1.74 8.77
C GLU A 41 13.60 -3.10 8.16
N ARG A 42 12.47 -3.18 7.46
CA ARG A 42 12.01 -4.42 6.81
C ARG A 42 13.00 -4.92 5.77
N GLN A 43 13.55 -4.03 4.95
CA GLN A 43 14.58 -4.38 3.96
C GLN A 43 15.88 -4.84 4.61
N THR A 44 16.28 -4.22 5.73
CA THR A 44 17.48 -4.61 6.46
C THR A 44 17.31 -5.99 7.08
N ARG A 45 16.16 -6.27 7.68
CA ARG A 45 15.79 -7.62 8.15
C ARG A 45 15.78 -8.63 7.01
N LEU A 46 15.16 -8.30 5.88
CA LEU A 46 15.14 -9.14 4.67
C LEU A 46 16.54 -9.48 4.17
N LYS A 47 17.46 -8.50 4.16
CA LYS A 47 18.84 -8.71 3.71
C LYS A 47 19.65 -9.54 4.71
N ALA A 48 19.42 -9.35 6.01
CA ALA A 48 20.14 -10.07 7.06
C ALA A 48 19.69 -11.53 7.23
N GLU A 49 18.38 -11.78 7.22
CA GLU A 49 17.80 -13.11 7.49
C GLU A 49 17.43 -13.87 6.21
N GLY A 50 17.32 -13.18 5.08
CA GLY A 50 16.91 -13.76 3.80
C GLY A 50 15.45 -14.24 3.79
N LYS A 51 14.63 -13.84 4.77
CA LYS A 51 13.25 -14.35 4.96
C LYS A 51 12.28 -13.20 5.21
N LEU A 52 11.08 -13.35 4.64
CA LEU A 52 9.92 -12.50 4.92
C LEU A 52 9.27 -12.99 6.22
N ASN A 53 8.67 -12.06 6.98
CA ASN A 53 7.80 -12.45 8.08
C ASN A 53 6.47 -13.03 7.53
N SER A 54 5.65 -13.64 8.40
CA SER A 54 4.42 -14.34 7.96
C SER A 54 3.42 -13.42 7.24
N GLU A 55 3.28 -12.17 7.68
CA GLU A 55 2.34 -11.21 7.09
C GLU A 55 2.86 -10.66 5.75
N GLU A 56 4.15 -10.36 5.66
CA GLU A 56 4.83 -9.96 4.41
C GLU A 56 4.76 -11.07 3.37
N SER A 57 4.93 -12.33 3.78
CA SER A 57 4.80 -13.49 2.90
C SER A 57 3.38 -13.66 2.38
N LYS A 58 2.35 -13.50 3.22
CA LYS A 58 0.93 -13.53 2.80
C LYS A 58 0.61 -12.41 1.82
N ALA A 59 1.07 -11.19 2.10
CA ALA A 59 0.86 -10.04 1.23
C ALA A 59 1.53 -10.25 -0.14
N LEU A 60 2.75 -10.78 -0.16
CA LEU A 60 3.47 -11.10 -1.39
C LEU A 60 2.77 -12.23 -2.17
N ALA A 61 2.36 -13.31 -1.49
CA ALA A 61 1.66 -14.43 -2.11
C ALA A 61 0.34 -13.97 -2.76
N HIS A 62 -0.45 -13.15 -2.07
CA HIS A 62 -1.66 -12.55 -2.62
C HIS A 62 -1.35 -11.68 -3.85
N LYS A 63 -0.33 -10.81 -3.78
CA LYS A 63 0.07 -9.93 -4.90
C LYS A 63 0.54 -10.71 -6.13
N LEU A 64 1.22 -11.84 -5.93
CA LEU A 64 1.74 -12.69 -6.99
C LEU A 64 0.72 -13.72 -7.51
N GLY A 65 -0.49 -13.77 -6.94
CA GLY A 65 -1.49 -14.78 -7.27
C GLY A 65 -1.06 -16.19 -6.86
N TRP A 66 -0.11 -16.32 -5.94
CA TRP A 66 0.26 -17.59 -5.34
C TRP A 66 -0.86 -17.97 -4.38
N THR A 67 -1.72 -18.90 -4.80
CA THR A 67 -2.77 -19.48 -3.96
C THR A 67 -2.14 -19.99 -2.68
N GLN A 68 -2.76 -19.71 -1.52
CA GLN A 68 -2.26 -20.18 -0.23
C GLN A 68 -1.97 -21.66 -0.32
N SER A 69 -0.68 -21.97 -0.23
CA SER A 69 -0.18 -23.33 -0.14
C SER A 69 -0.94 -24.06 0.96
N ASP A 70 -1.54 -25.18 0.61
CA ASP A 70 -1.81 -26.27 1.54
C ASP A 70 -0.54 -26.52 2.40
N ALA A 71 -0.64 -27.21 3.53
CA ALA A 71 0.51 -27.57 4.39
C ALA A 71 1.67 -28.26 3.62
N ARG A 72 1.42 -28.68 2.38
CA ARG A 72 2.33 -29.29 1.41
C ARG A 72 2.93 -28.34 0.36
N GLY A 73 2.63 -27.05 0.35
CA GLY A 73 3.19 -26.13 -0.66
C GLY A 73 2.52 -26.18 -2.03
N LEU A 74 1.44 -26.96 -2.18
CA LEU A 74 0.82 -27.24 -3.48
C LEU A 74 -0.40 -26.34 -3.71
N PRO A 75 -0.65 -25.91 -4.97
CA PRO A 75 -1.92 -25.29 -5.31
C PRO A 75 -3.06 -26.29 -5.01
N PRO A 76 -4.27 -25.79 -4.70
CA PRO A 76 -5.40 -26.65 -4.43
C PRO A 76 -5.59 -27.63 -5.61
N PRO A 77 -5.92 -28.91 -5.31
CA PRO A 77 -6.12 -29.88 -6.36
C PRO A 77 -7.22 -29.38 -7.30
N LEU A 78 -6.99 -29.50 -8.62
CA LEU A 78 -7.99 -29.13 -9.62
C LEU A 78 -9.26 -29.96 -9.39
N THR A 79 -10.40 -29.31 -9.58
CA THR A 79 -11.71 -29.97 -9.49
C THR A 79 -11.88 -30.98 -10.63
N THR A 80 -12.79 -31.95 -10.46
CA THR A 80 -13.07 -32.98 -11.48
C THR A 80 -13.52 -32.37 -12.81
N GLU A 81 -14.29 -31.27 -12.75
CA GLU A 81 -14.77 -30.53 -13.92
C GLU A 81 -13.62 -29.85 -14.70
N GLU A 82 -12.65 -29.29 -13.97
CA GLU A 82 -11.45 -28.68 -14.59
C GLU A 82 -10.51 -29.74 -15.18
N LEU A 83 -10.44 -30.92 -14.58
CA LEU A 83 -9.72 -32.08 -15.10
C LEU A 83 -10.35 -32.58 -16.42
N GLU A 84 -11.65 -32.78 -16.46
CA GLU A 84 -12.38 -33.21 -17.66
C GLU A 84 -12.19 -32.22 -18.81
N LYS A 85 -12.22 -30.91 -18.53
CA LYS A 85 -11.99 -29.87 -19.53
C LYS A 85 -10.57 -29.90 -20.09
N LYS A 86 -9.56 -30.15 -19.25
CA LYS A 86 -8.15 -30.26 -19.70
C LYS A 86 -7.88 -31.52 -20.51
N VAL A 87 -8.49 -32.65 -20.12
CA VAL A 87 -8.39 -33.92 -20.87
C VAL A 87 -9.01 -33.75 -22.25
N LYS A 88 -10.22 -33.18 -22.33
CA LYS A 88 -10.92 -32.91 -23.59
C LYS A 88 -10.23 -31.88 -24.49
N ALA A 89 -9.44 -30.97 -23.92
CA ALA A 89 -8.64 -30.02 -24.68
C ALA A 89 -7.30 -30.60 -25.17
N SER A 90 -6.93 -31.79 -24.69
CA SER A 90 -5.68 -32.49 -25.04
C SER A 90 -5.92 -33.73 -25.93
N GLU A 91 -7.18 -34.06 -26.22
CA GLU A 91 -7.61 -34.98 -27.30
C GLU A 91 -7.82 -34.20 -28.61
#